data_AF-A0A516KJH1-F1
#
_entry.id   AF-A0A516KJH1-F1
#
_cell.length_a   1.000
_cell.length_b   1.000
_cell.length_c   1.000
_cell.angle_alpha   90.00
_cell.angle_beta   90.00
_cell.angle_gamma   90.00
#
_symmetry.space_group_name_H-M   'P 1'
#
loop_
_entity.id
_entity.type
_entity.pdbx_description
1 polymer ?
#
loop_
_entity_poly.entity_id
_entity_poly.type
_entity_poly.pdbx_seq_one_letter_code
_entity_poly.pdbx_strand_id
1 'polypeptide(L)'
;MCQWGEGLMKKIMVVGASGVLGKLVCIELLRIFENQIKLIVTDYKAGRGKKLATSFNKEVQFQYLDVSDKESVKEAIKNVDIVVVGLKQKLPHIQKVCIENEILSIDVTPFYDFLEKVIELNQSAEKNNIGSVIMSGFFPGLSGLMIKNAISNFKK
;
A
#
# COMPACT_ATOMS: atom_id res chain seq x y z
N MET A 1 -6.99 7.29 18.83
CA MET A 1 -8.19 7.16 17.97
C MET A 1 -8.09 8.21 16.88
N CYS A 2 -7.71 7.84 15.66
CA CYS A 2 -7.76 8.78 14.53
C CYS A 2 -9.23 9.00 14.18
N GLN A 3 -9.78 10.14 14.57
CA GLN A 3 -11.11 10.56 14.15
C GLN A 3 -10.99 11.16 12.75
N TRP A 4 -11.31 10.37 11.74
CA TRP A 4 -11.57 10.90 10.40
C TRP A 4 -12.89 11.66 10.50
N GLY A 5 -12.90 12.94 10.09
CA GLY A 5 -14.13 13.74 10.05
C GLY A 5 -15.21 13.07 9.20
N GLU A 6 -16.49 13.34 9.48
CA GLU A 6 -17.65 12.77 8.80
C GLU A 6 -17.45 12.75 7.27
N GLY A 7 -17.06 11.59 6.77
CA GLY A 7 -16.52 11.43 5.44
C GLY A 7 -16.56 9.97 5.05
N LEU A 8 -16.89 9.72 3.79
CA LEU A 8 -17.10 8.41 3.20
C LEU A 8 -16.05 7.38 3.67
N MET A 9 -16.51 6.18 4.03
CA MET A 9 -15.66 5.05 4.44
C MET A 9 -14.52 4.83 3.45
N LYS A 10 -13.27 4.89 3.93
CA LYS A 10 -12.08 4.85 3.09
C LYS A 10 -11.87 3.48 2.48
N LYS A 11 -11.56 3.42 1.19
CA LYS A 11 -11.25 2.19 0.46
C LYS A 11 -9.75 1.98 0.41
N ILE A 12 -9.28 0.92 1.07
CA ILE A 12 -7.87 0.56 1.11
C ILE A 12 -7.68 -0.72 0.30
N MET A 13 -6.83 -0.66 -0.72
CA MET A 13 -6.41 -1.82 -1.49
C MET A 13 -5.06 -2.33 -1.00
N VAL A 14 -4.96 -3.62 -0.66
CA VAL A 14 -3.70 -4.27 -0.32
C VAL A 14 -3.23 -5.11 -1.50
N VAL A 15 -2.10 -4.74 -2.08
CA VAL A 15 -1.49 -5.44 -3.21
C VAL A 15 -0.51 -6.50 -2.72
N GLY A 16 -0.72 -7.74 -3.16
CA GLY A 16 0.01 -8.91 -2.62
C GLY A 16 -0.56 -9.40 -1.30
N ALA A 17 -1.85 -9.20 -1.09
CA ALA A 17 -2.54 -9.45 0.17
C ALA A 17 -2.44 -10.91 0.64
N SER A 18 -2.41 -11.89 -0.26
CA SER A 18 -2.30 -13.32 0.14
C SER A 18 -0.87 -13.79 0.41
N GLY A 19 0.13 -12.91 0.31
CA GLY A 19 1.48 -13.16 0.82
C GLY A 19 1.53 -13.08 2.35
N VAL A 20 2.65 -13.49 2.95
CA VAL A 20 2.83 -13.46 4.41
C VAL A 20 2.66 -12.05 4.97
N LEU A 21 3.40 -11.08 4.42
CA LEU A 21 3.34 -9.69 4.87
C LEU A 21 1.99 -9.03 4.55
N GLY A 22 1.50 -9.20 3.32
CA GLY A 22 0.20 -8.66 2.91
C GLY A 22 -0.95 -9.13 3.81
N LYS A 23 -0.93 -10.40 4.24
CA LYS A 23 -1.97 -10.94 5.13
C LYS A 23 -1.90 -10.29 6.51
N LEU A 24 -0.70 -10.10 7.06
CA LEU A 24 -0.51 -9.40 8.33
C LEU A 24 -0.98 -7.94 8.24
N VAL A 25 -0.67 -7.25 7.14
CA VAL A 25 -1.18 -5.89 6.88
C VAL A 25 -2.71 -5.88 6.87
N CYS A 26 -3.37 -6.83 6.18
CA CYS A 26 -4.82 -6.91 6.18
C CYS A 26 -5.40 -7.10 7.58
N ILE A 27 -4.81 -7.99 8.39
CA ILE A 27 -5.23 -8.23 9.78
C ILE A 27 -5.11 -6.94 10.60
N GLU A 28 -3.97 -6.26 10.52
CA GLU A 28 -3.73 -5.03 11.28
C GLU A 28 -4.62 -3.87 10.83
N LEU A 29 -4.87 -3.71 9.52
CA LEU A 29 -5.82 -2.71 9.02
C LEU A 29 -7.23 -2.95 9.57
N LEU A 30 -7.71 -4.19 9.54
CA LEU A 30 -9.03 -4.55 10.08
C LEU A 30 -9.10 -4.44 11.61
N ARG A 31 -7.97 -4.58 12.32
CA ARG A 31 -7.87 -4.40 13.78
C ARG A 31 -7.85 -2.93 14.18
N ILE A 32 -7.06 -2.11 13.49
CA ILE A 32 -6.84 -0.69 13.82
C ILE A 32 -8.03 0.17 13.41
N PHE A 33 -8.58 -0.07 12.22
CA PHE A 33 -9.65 0.76 11.64
C PHE A 33 -11.04 0.14 11.77
N GLU A 34 -11.13 -1.10 12.23
CA GLU A 34 -12.37 -1.83 12.46
C GLU A 34 -13.35 -1.81 11.26
N ASN A 35 -14.40 -1.00 11.33
CA ASN A 35 -15.43 -0.84 10.30
C ASN A 35 -15.36 0.52 9.60
N GLN A 36 -14.27 1.27 9.79
CA GLN A 36 -14.07 2.61 9.19
C GLN A 36 -13.46 2.54 7.78
N ILE A 37 -13.13 1.33 7.31
CA ILE A 37 -12.53 1.10 5.99
C ILE A 37 -13.26 0.00 5.23
N LYS A 38 -13.24 0.10 3.90
CA LYS A 38 -13.50 -1.01 2.98
C LYS A 38 -12.17 -1.58 2.55
N LEU A 39 -11.91 -2.84 2.89
CA LEU A 39 -10.66 -3.51 2.51
C LEU A 39 -10.85 -4.27 1.19
N ILE A 40 -9.95 -4.02 0.24
CA ILE A 40 -9.85 -4.75 -1.02
C ILE A 40 -8.52 -5.51 -1.00
N VAL A 41 -8.58 -6.83 -1.11
CA VAL A 41 -7.39 -7.70 -1.17
C VAL A 41 -7.13 -8.10 -2.61
N THR A 42 -5.87 -8.07 -3.03
CA THR A 42 -5.49 -8.48 -4.39
C THR A 42 -4.47 -9.61 -4.43
N ASP A 43 -4.56 -10.39 -5.50
CA ASP A 43 -3.62 -11.46 -5.84
C ASP A 43 -3.73 -11.77 -7.33
N TYR A 44 -2.61 -12.08 -7.97
CA TYR A 44 -2.56 -12.57 -9.35
C TYR A 44 -3.06 -14.02 -9.47
N LYS A 45 -3.20 -14.75 -8.35
CA LYS A 45 -3.88 -16.05 -8.26
C LYS A 45 -5.23 -15.86 -7.61
N ALA A 46 -6.28 -15.75 -8.42
CA ALA A 46 -7.64 -15.45 -7.95
C ALA A 46 -8.13 -16.38 -6.83
N GLY A 47 -7.79 -17.67 -6.88
CA GLY A 47 -8.15 -18.63 -5.82
C GLY A 47 -7.58 -18.28 -4.45
N ARG A 48 -6.33 -17.78 -4.39
CA ARG A 48 -5.71 -17.35 -3.11
C ARG A 48 -6.38 -16.10 -2.56
N GLY A 49 -6.57 -15.10 -3.41
CA GLY A 49 -7.18 -13.83 -3.01
C GLY A 49 -8.63 -13.99 -2.56
N LYS A 50 -9.44 -14.78 -3.28
CA LYS A 50 -10.82 -15.12 -2.86
C LYS A 50 -10.83 -15.85 -1.52
N LYS A 51 -9.96 -16.86 -1.34
CA LYS A 51 -9.85 -17.60 -0.07
C LYS A 51 -9.42 -16.71 1.08
N LEU A 52 -8.55 -15.73 0.84
CA LEU A 52 -8.16 -14.75 1.85
C LEU A 52 -9.34 -13.85 2.21
N ALA A 53 -10.03 -13.27 1.22
CA ALA A 53 -11.19 -12.42 1.45
C ALA A 53 -12.26 -13.10 2.30
N THR A 54 -12.59 -14.37 1.98
CA THR A 54 -13.58 -15.15 2.73
C THR A 54 -13.08 -15.63 4.09
N SER A 55 -11.78 -15.58 4.37
CA SER A 55 -11.23 -15.97 5.68
C SER A 55 -11.42 -14.92 6.77
N PHE A 56 -11.81 -13.70 6.41
CA PHE A 56 -12.11 -12.63 7.35
C PHE A 56 -13.60 -12.64 7.70
N ASN A 57 -13.92 -12.45 8.99
CA ASN A 57 -15.31 -12.30 9.46
C ASN A 57 -15.89 -10.89 9.17
N LYS A 58 -15.43 -10.23 8.11
CA LYS A 58 -15.77 -8.86 7.73
C LYS A 58 -15.95 -8.77 6.23
N GLU A 59 -16.65 -7.75 5.76
CA GLU A 59 -16.80 -7.50 4.32
C GLU A 59 -15.46 -7.09 3.71
N VAL A 60 -14.75 -8.07 3.14
CA VAL A 60 -13.48 -7.89 2.42
C VAL A 60 -13.70 -8.27 0.97
N GLN A 61 -13.36 -7.37 0.06
CA GLN A 61 -13.54 -7.60 -1.37
C GLN A 61 -12.27 -8.17 -1.98
N PHE A 62 -12.40 -9.14 -2.88
CA PHE A 62 -11.29 -9.60 -3.69
C PHE A 62 -11.29 -8.90 -5.05
N GLN A 63 -10.12 -8.46 -5.50
CA GLN A 63 -9.91 -7.96 -6.85
C GLN A 63 -8.62 -8.56 -7.45
N TYR A 64 -8.71 -9.04 -8.69
CA TYR A 64 -7.53 -9.55 -9.40
C TYR A 64 -6.56 -8.42 -9.71
N LEU A 65 -5.26 -8.66 -9.51
CA LEU A 65 -4.20 -7.73 -9.88
C LEU A 65 -2.90 -8.50 -10.10
N ASP A 66 -2.34 -8.42 -11.30
CA ASP A 66 -0.98 -8.86 -11.62
C ASP A 66 -0.07 -7.63 -11.77
N VAL A 67 0.88 -7.47 -10.85
CA VAL A 67 1.80 -6.32 -10.84
C VAL A 67 2.78 -6.29 -12.01
N SER A 68 2.94 -7.42 -12.71
CA SER A 68 3.79 -7.51 -13.90
C SER A 68 3.07 -7.06 -15.17
N ASP A 69 1.74 -6.93 -15.13
CA ASP A 69 0.91 -6.44 -16.21
C ASP A 69 0.43 -5.02 -15.91
N LYS A 70 0.94 -4.06 -16.69
CA LYS A 70 0.59 -2.64 -16.56
C LYS A 70 -0.90 -2.38 -16.71
N GLU A 71 -1.59 -3.08 -17.61
CA GLU A 71 -3.02 -2.87 -17.81
C GLU A 71 -3.82 -3.51 -16.66
N SER A 72 -3.39 -4.66 -16.14
CA SER A 72 -3.96 -5.23 -14.92
C SER A 72 -3.88 -4.25 -13.74
N VAL A 73 -2.74 -3.57 -13.55
CA VAL A 73 -2.57 -2.56 -12.49
C VAL A 73 -3.53 -1.38 -12.68
N LYS A 74 -3.64 -0.84 -13.90
CA LYS A 74 -4.54 0.28 -14.21
C LYS A 74 -6.01 -0.08 -14.00
N GLU A 75 -6.43 -1.25 -14.47
CA GLU A 75 -7.80 -1.70 -14.33
C GLU A 75 -8.17 -1.95 -12.87
N ALA A 76 -7.20 -2.44 -12.10
CA ALA A 76 -7.40 -2.77 -10.71
C ALA A 76 -7.43 -1.52 -9.81
N ILE A 77 -6.46 -0.63 -9.96
CA ILE A 77 -6.28 0.55 -9.12
C ILE A 77 -7.13 1.70 -9.67
N LYS A 78 -8.40 1.68 -9.30
CA LYS A 78 -9.37 2.74 -9.57
C LYS A 78 -10.38 2.83 -8.44
N ASN A 79 -10.88 4.03 -8.17
CA ASN A 79 -11.92 4.25 -7.16
C ASN A 79 -11.55 3.74 -5.75
N VAL A 80 -10.27 3.82 -5.38
CA VAL A 80 -9.73 3.53 -4.04
C VAL A 80 -9.02 4.77 -3.50
N ASP A 81 -8.94 4.90 -2.17
CA ASP A 81 -8.31 6.07 -1.54
C ASP A 81 -6.81 5.81 -1.27
N ILE A 82 -6.46 4.57 -0.92
CA ILE A 82 -5.10 4.19 -0.52
C ILE A 82 -4.74 2.82 -1.09
N VAL A 83 -3.51 2.69 -1.58
CA VAL A 83 -2.90 1.42 -1.98
C VAL A 83 -1.73 1.09 -1.05
N VAL A 84 -1.76 -0.10 -0.44
CA VAL A 84 -0.65 -0.62 0.39
C VAL A 84 -0.03 -1.82 -0.32
N VAL A 85 1.26 -1.76 -0.60
CA VAL A 85 1.99 -2.79 -1.34
C VAL A 85 2.81 -3.65 -0.40
N GLY A 86 2.49 -4.95 -0.35
CA GLY A 86 3.13 -5.95 0.53
C GLY A 86 3.93 -7.02 -0.20
N LEU A 87 4.43 -6.73 -1.41
CA LEU A 87 5.14 -7.69 -2.27
C LEU A 87 6.32 -7.03 -3.03
N LYS A 88 7.27 -7.84 -3.50
CA LYS A 88 8.40 -7.38 -4.30
C LYS A 88 7.98 -6.91 -5.70
N GLN A 89 8.36 -5.70 -6.06
CA GLN A 89 8.19 -5.18 -7.43
C GLN A 89 9.51 -5.09 -8.20
N LYS A 90 9.39 -5.07 -9.53
CA LYS A 90 10.50 -4.82 -10.46
C LYS A 90 10.37 -3.47 -11.19
N LEU A 91 9.14 -3.05 -11.42
CA LEU A 91 8.76 -1.82 -12.13
C LEU A 91 7.71 -1.07 -11.30
N PRO A 92 7.72 0.27 -11.29
CA PRO A 92 6.86 1.09 -10.43
C PRO A 92 5.48 1.34 -11.03
N HIS A 93 4.84 0.29 -11.58
CA HIS A 93 3.52 0.43 -12.22
C HIS A 93 2.45 0.90 -11.24
N ILE A 94 2.48 0.37 -10.00
CA ILE A 94 1.54 0.77 -8.95
C ILE A 94 1.72 2.25 -8.62
N GLN A 95 2.95 2.69 -8.34
CA GLN A 95 3.24 4.09 -8.00
C GLN A 95 2.83 5.04 -9.12
N LYS A 96 3.14 4.69 -10.37
CA LYS A 96 2.75 5.49 -11.54
C LYS A 96 1.23 5.66 -11.63
N VAL A 97 0.48 4.55 -11.55
CA VAL A 97 -0.99 4.58 -11.62
C VAL A 97 -1.59 5.32 -10.41
N CYS A 98 -1.02 5.14 -9.21
CA CYS A 98 -1.47 5.86 -8.03
C CYS A 98 -1.27 7.37 -8.18
N ILE A 99 -0.10 7.81 -8.67
CA ILE A 99 0.18 9.23 -8.92
C ILE A 99 -0.79 9.81 -9.96
N GLU A 100 -0.99 9.11 -11.09
CA GLU A 100 -1.88 9.54 -12.18
C GLU A 100 -3.34 9.66 -11.76
N ASN A 101 -3.77 8.90 -10.74
CA ASN A 101 -5.14 8.91 -10.22
C ASN A 101 -5.27 9.63 -8.86
N GLU A 102 -4.23 10.33 -8.40
CA GLU A 102 -4.22 11.05 -7.13
C GLU A 102 -4.53 10.15 -5.91
N ILE A 103 -4.03 8.90 -5.94
CA ILE A 103 -4.19 7.88 -4.90
C ILE A 103 -2.94 7.81 -4.04
N LEU A 104 -3.10 7.83 -2.71
CA LEU A 104 -1.98 7.65 -1.79
C LEU A 104 -1.44 6.22 -1.90
N SER A 105 -0.13 6.05 -2.02
CA SER A 105 0.50 4.73 -1.98
C SER A 105 1.52 4.59 -0.86
N ILE A 106 1.53 3.41 -0.24
CA ILE A 106 2.48 3.00 0.79
C ILE A 106 3.11 1.67 0.37
N ASP A 107 4.42 1.60 0.38
CA ASP A 107 5.19 0.49 -0.17
C ASP A 107 6.34 0.09 0.75
N VAL A 108 6.53 -1.22 0.93
CA VAL A 108 7.57 -1.81 1.80
C VAL A 108 8.71 -2.47 1.01
N THR A 109 8.74 -2.32 -0.31
CA THR A 109 9.78 -2.88 -1.19
C THR A 109 11.15 -2.29 -0.83
N PRO A 110 12.15 -3.11 -0.43
CA PRO A 110 13.40 -2.61 0.14
C PRO A 110 14.57 -2.56 -0.86
N PHE A 111 14.31 -2.64 -2.17
CA PHE A 111 15.36 -2.77 -3.18
C PHE A 111 15.73 -1.42 -3.81
N TYR A 112 17.03 -1.14 -3.86
CA TYR A 112 17.55 0.13 -4.39
C TYR A 112 17.25 0.30 -5.89
N ASP A 113 17.44 -0.72 -6.72
CA ASP A 113 17.10 -0.66 -8.16
C ASP A 113 15.61 -0.36 -8.43
N PHE A 114 14.73 -0.67 -7.47
CA PHE A 114 13.32 -0.30 -7.55
C PHE A 114 13.12 1.16 -7.12
N LEU A 115 13.78 1.58 -6.03
CA LEU A 115 13.78 2.96 -5.56
C LEU A 115 14.18 3.94 -6.66
N GLU A 116 15.28 3.69 -7.39
CA GLU A 116 15.76 4.59 -8.45
C GLU A 116 14.66 4.87 -9.49
N LYS A 117 13.92 3.83 -9.90
CA LYS A 117 12.80 3.97 -10.84
C LYS A 117 11.60 4.70 -10.26
N VAL A 118 11.36 4.61 -8.95
CA VAL A 118 10.29 5.38 -8.30
C VAL A 118 10.67 6.85 -8.18
N ILE A 119 11.95 7.17 -7.91
CA ILE A 119 12.46 8.54 -7.83
C ILE A 119 12.24 9.30 -9.13
N GLU A 120 12.37 8.63 -10.29
CA GLU A 120 12.05 9.21 -11.59
C GLU A 120 10.62 9.76 -11.70
N LEU A 121 9.69 9.28 -10.85
CA LEU A 121 8.29 9.72 -10.81
C LEU A 121 8.05 10.94 -9.89
N ASN A 122 9.07 11.42 -9.15
CA ASN A 122 8.89 12.44 -8.11
C ASN A 122 8.27 13.74 -8.64
N GLN A 123 8.76 14.25 -9.78
CA GLN A 123 8.20 15.46 -10.39
C GLN A 123 6.70 15.31 -10.74
N SER A 124 6.29 14.10 -11.14
CA SER A 124 4.88 13.79 -11.41
C SER A 124 4.07 13.76 -10.12
N ALA A 125 4.61 13.19 -9.04
CA ALA A 125 3.96 13.17 -7.74
C ALA A 125 3.76 14.59 -7.17
N GLU A 126 4.79 15.44 -7.26
CA GLU A 126 4.73 16.85 -6.86
C GLU A 126 3.68 17.62 -7.67
N LYS A 127 3.66 17.43 -9.00
CA LYS A 127 2.67 18.07 -9.87
C LYS A 127 1.23 17.69 -9.55
N ASN A 128 0.97 16.43 -9.19
CA ASN A 128 -0.35 15.95 -8.81
C ASN A 128 -0.65 16.12 -7.31
N ASN A 129 0.26 16.75 -6.55
CA ASN A 129 0.14 16.96 -5.10
C ASN A 129 -0.23 15.68 -4.31
N ILE A 130 0.41 14.55 -4.67
CA ILE A 130 0.09 13.24 -4.10
C ILE A 130 1.32 12.56 -3.51
N GLY A 131 1.12 11.91 -2.37
CA GLY A 131 2.17 11.17 -1.67
C GLY A 131 2.36 9.75 -2.22
N SER A 132 3.62 9.33 -2.33
CA SER A 132 4.03 7.94 -2.51
C SER A 132 5.10 7.62 -1.49
N VAL A 133 4.75 6.85 -0.45
CA VAL A 133 5.67 6.47 0.63
C VAL A 133 6.26 5.11 0.28
N ILE A 134 7.57 5.06 0.09
CA ILE A 134 8.29 3.82 -0.25
C ILE A 134 9.26 3.42 0.85
N MET A 135 9.75 2.18 0.80
CA MET A 135 10.72 1.66 1.77
C MET A 135 10.21 1.79 3.22
N SER A 136 8.89 1.67 3.43
CA SER A 136 8.20 1.88 4.71
C SER A 136 8.11 0.62 5.58
N GLY A 137 9.09 -0.27 5.44
CA GLY A 137 9.14 -1.54 6.19
C GLY A 137 9.79 -1.39 7.56
N PHE A 138 10.35 -2.50 8.06
CA PHE A 138 11.17 -2.49 9.27
C PHE A 138 12.55 -1.88 9.02
N PHE A 139 13.28 -2.43 8.05
CA PHE A 139 14.55 -1.92 7.56
C PHE A 139 14.58 -2.11 6.04
N PRO A 140 14.56 -1.04 5.25
CA PRO A 140 14.38 0.39 5.58
C PRO A 140 12.98 0.72 6.14
N GLY A 141 12.83 1.91 6.75
CA GLY A 141 11.54 2.44 7.24
C GLY A 141 11.58 2.75 8.74
N LEU A 142 10.98 1.88 9.56
CA LEU A 142 10.95 2.01 11.02
C LEU A 142 12.35 2.17 11.61
N SER A 143 13.36 1.50 11.04
CA SER A 143 14.76 1.64 11.43
C SER A 143 15.25 3.08 11.41
N GLY A 144 14.86 3.88 10.40
CA GLY A 144 15.21 5.30 10.32
C GLY A 144 14.54 6.12 11.41
N LEU A 145 13.28 5.80 11.75
CA LEU A 145 12.55 6.43 12.85
C LEU A 145 13.16 6.07 14.21
N MET A 146 13.58 4.81 14.40
CA MET A 146 14.27 4.34 15.61
C MET A 146 15.60 5.06 15.81
N ILE A 147 16.39 5.23 14.74
CA ILE A 147 17.65 5.99 14.80
C ILE A 147 17.36 7.45 15.15
N LYS A 148 16.39 8.09 14.48
CA LYS A 148 15.98 9.47 14.78
C LYS A 148 15.58 9.64 16.25
N ASN A 149 14.83 8.69 16.79
CA ASN A 149 14.44 8.68 18.20
C ASN A 149 15.65 8.51 19.13
N ALA A 150 16.53 7.55 18.84
CA ALA A 150 17.72 7.29 19.66
C ALA A 150 18.66 8.50 19.73
N ILE A 151 18.86 9.22 18.62
CA ILE A 151 19.73 10.41 18.60
C ILE A 151 19.04 11.68 19.11
N SER A 152 17.72 11.68 19.31
CA SER A 152 16.97 12.89 19.70
C SER A 152 17.44 13.48 21.03
N ASN A 153 17.84 12.61 21.98
CA ASN A 153 18.37 12.99 23.29
C ASN A 153 19.82 13.50 23.24
N PHE A 154 20.50 13.39 22.09
CA PHE A 154 21.89 13.82 21.91
C PHE A 154 22.01 15.12 21.11
N LYS A 155 20.91 15.64 20.56
CA LYS A 155 20.88 16.95 19.92
C LYS A 155 20.79 18.02 21.00
N LYS A 156 21.91 18.72 21.26
CA LYS A 156 21.90 20.02 21.95
C LYS A 156 21.15 21.05 21.12
#